data_AF-A0A537MD59-F1
#
_entry.id   AF-A0A537MD59-F1
#
_cell.length_a   1.000
_cell.length_b   1.000
_cell.length_c   1.000
_cell.angle_alpha   90.00
_cell.angle_beta   90.00
_cell.angle_gamma   90.00
#
_symmetry.space_group_name_H-M   'P 1'
#
loop_
_entity.id
_entity.type
_entity.pdbx_description
1 polymer ?
#
loop_
_entity_poly.entity_id
_entity_poly.type
_entity_poly.pdbx_seq_one_letter_code
_entity_poly.pdbx_strand_id
1 'polypeptide(L)'
;MAPRLARKPLNTYHHGDLRDALVQAALAEVEQGGPEAVSIKALAKKLGVSQPAPYRHFADREALLEAVTVAAFRQFSAVLRESIARPSKRSKLSRLAQATLAFGLRRNGIYRLMFASRTMACSPKGGELHNAAMETFALLIEALEA
;
A
#
# COMPACT_ATOMS: atom_id res chain seq x y z
N MET A 1 36.06 20.03 22.25
CA MET A 1 35.59 18.68 22.63
C MET A 1 34.09 18.64 22.35
N ALA A 2 33.67 18.09 21.21
CA ALA A 2 32.27 18.12 20.77
C ALA A 2 31.49 16.92 21.35
N PRO A 3 30.25 17.09 21.82
CA PRO A 3 29.47 16.00 22.38
C PRO A 3 28.98 15.07 21.26
N ARG A 4 29.18 13.76 21.45
CA ARG A 4 28.68 12.70 20.58
C ARG A 4 27.16 12.59 20.76
N LEU A 5 26.39 12.92 19.72
CA LEU A 5 24.96 12.64 19.70
C LEU A 5 24.74 11.12 19.70
N ALA A 6 24.25 10.60 20.82
CA ALA A 6 23.80 9.22 20.93
C ALA A 6 22.66 8.99 19.94
N ARG A 7 22.84 8.03 19.03
CA ARG A 7 21.76 7.56 18.14
C ARG A 7 20.64 6.97 19.01
N LYS A 8 19.46 7.57 18.92
CA LYS A 8 18.22 7.06 19.51
C LYS A 8 17.96 5.65 18.95
N PRO A 9 17.70 4.63 19.78
CA PRO A 9 17.33 3.31 19.27
C PRO A 9 16.03 3.45 18.47
N LEU A 10 16.04 3.00 17.22
CA LEU A 10 14.83 2.92 16.39
C LEU A 10 13.93 1.87 17.03
N ASN A 11 12.93 2.40 17.72
CA ASN A 11 11.83 1.76 18.42
C ASN A 11 11.43 0.40 17.82
N THR A 12 11.71 -0.64 18.59
CA THR A 12 10.90 -1.84 18.85
C THR A 12 9.80 -2.12 17.83
N TYR A 13 10.15 -2.85 16.76
CA TYR A 13 9.16 -3.59 15.98
C TYR A 13 8.48 -4.59 16.93
N HIS A 14 7.17 -4.49 17.10
CA HIS A 14 6.42 -5.57 17.73
C HIS A 14 6.50 -6.79 16.81
N HIS A 15 7.26 -7.80 17.22
CA HIS A 15 7.29 -9.14 16.62
C HIS A 15 5.91 -9.83 16.56
N GLY A 16 4.85 -9.18 17.04
CA GLY A 16 3.48 -9.68 17.16
C GLY A 16 2.69 -9.70 15.85
N ASP A 17 3.12 -9.03 14.78
CA ASP A 17 2.55 -9.32 13.46
C ASP A 17 3.60 -9.26 12.34
N LEU A 18 4.32 -10.38 12.17
CA LEU A 18 5.24 -10.57 11.05
C LEU A 18 4.53 -10.37 9.70
N ARG A 19 3.23 -10.67 9.59
CA ARG A 19 2.45 -10.45 8.35
C ARG A 19 2.42 -8.96 8.03
N ASP A 20 2.08 -8.12 9.00
CA ASP A 20 2.05 -6.67 8.81
C ASP A 20 3.44 -6.10 8.55
N ALA A 21 4.47 -6.59 9.26
CA ALA A 21 5.85 -6.18 9.00
C ALA A 21 6.29 -6.50 7.56
N LEU A 22 5.92 -7.66 7.03
CA LEU A 22 6.16 -8.06 5.64
C LEU A 22 5.41 -7.16 4.66
N VAL A 23 4.14 -6.86 4.91
CA VAL A 23 3.34 -5.96 4.06
C VAL A 23 3.94 -4.55 4.03
N GLN A 24 4.31 -3.99 5.18
CA GLN A 24 4.92 -2.65 5.24
C GLN A 24 6.30 -2.61 4.58
N ALA A 25 7.12 -3.63 4.78
CA ALA A 25 8.43 -3.72 4.15
C ALA A 25 8.32 -3.88 2.62
N ALA A 26 7.33 -4.65 2.14
CA ALA A 26 7.05 -4.83 0.73
C ALA A 26 6.47 -3.55 0.11
N LEU A 27 5.57 -2.83 0.78
CA LEU A 27 5.09 -1.51 0.34
C LEU A 27 6.27 -0.56 0.07
N ALA A 28 7.28 -0.55 0.94
CA ALA A 28 8.47 0.28 0.75
C ALA A 28 9.33 -0.15 -0.46
N GLU A 29 9.40 -1.45 -0.76
CA GLU A 29 10.10 -1.95 -1.97
C GLU A 29 9.32 -1.60 -3.24
N VAL A 30 7.99 -1.74 -3.21
CA VAL A 30 7.12 -1.37 -4.33
C VAL A 30 7.21 0.11 -4.63
N GLU A 31 7.25 0.98 -3.61
CA GLU A 31 7.39 2.43 -3.81
C GLU A 31 8.64 2.77 -4.64
N GLN A 32 9.74 2.03 -4.44
CA GLN A 32 11.03 2.30 -5.09
C GLN A 32 11.16 1.67 -6.49
N GLY A 33 10.68 0.44 -6.67
CA GLY A 33 10.94 -0.33 -7.89
C GLY A 33 9.71 -0.96 -8.54
N GLY A 34 8.51 -0.66 -8.06
CA GLY A 34 7.28 -1.30 -8.51
C GLY A 34 7.12 -2.74 -8.01
N PRO A 35 6.08 -3.45 -8.47
CA PRO A 35 5.81 -4.82 -8.01
C PRO A 35 7.00 -5.75 -8.20
N GLU A 36 7.76 -5.60 -9.28
CA GLU A 36 8.90 -6.45 -9.63
C GLU A 36 10.04 -6.43 -8.59
N ALA A 37 10.15 -5.37 -7.79
CA ALA A 37 11.18 -5.24 -6.76
C ALA A 37 10.97 -6.14 -5.54
N VAL A 38 9.74 -6.65 -5.34
CA VAL A 38 9.38 -7.41 -4.14
C VAL A 38 9.97 -8.82 -4.17
N SER A 39 10.75 -9.15 -3.14
CA SER A 39 11.33 -10.48 -2.94
C SER A 39 11.13 -10.98 -1.51
N ILE A 40 10.40 -12.08 -1.33
CA ILE A 40 10.15 -12.69 0.00
C ILE A 40 11.46 -12.99 0.74
N LYS A 41 12.47 -13.50 0.04
CA LYS A 41 13.77 -13.82 0.64
C LYS A 41 14.51 -12.56 1.10
N ALA A 42 14.45 -11.49 0.30
CA ALA A 42 15.06 -10.21 0.66
C ALA A 42 14.35 -9.58 1.86
N LEU A 43 13.02 -9.63 1.89
CA LEU A 43 12.20 -9.17 3.01
C LEU A 43 12.48 -9.94 4.30
N ALA A 44 12.60 -11.27 4.24
CA ALA A 44 12.96 -12.10 5.39
C ALA A 44 14.30 -11.66 6.01
N LYS A 45 15.32 -11.47 5.15
CA LYS A 45 16.65 -11.00 5.54
C LYS A 45 16.58 -9.59 6.13
N LYS A 46 15.83 -8.68 5.50
CA LYS A 46 15.65 -7.28 5.94
C LYS A 46 14.97 -7.20 7.32
N LEU A 47 14.02 -8.08 7.59
CA LEU A 47 13.29 -8.15 8.85
C LEU A 47 14.00 -9.00 9.93
N GLY A 48 15.16 -9.60 9.62
CA GLY A 48 15.92 -10.41 10.57
C GLY A 48 15.24 -11.71 10.98
N VAL A 49 14.33 -12.23 10.15
CA VAL A 49 13.61 -13.49 10.41
C VAL A 49 14.16 -14.64 9.57
N SER A 50 13.88 -15.88 9.99
CA SER A 50 14.29 -17.06 9.23
C SER A 50 13.58 -17.12 7.88
N GLN A 51 14.25 -17.71 6.87
CA GLN A 51 13.68 -17.83 5.51
C GLN A 51 12.31 -18.53 5.45
N PRO A 52 12.01 -19.55 6.28
CA PRO A 52 10.68 -20.18 6.27
C PRO A 52 9.57 -19.32 6.92
N ALA A 53 9.91 -18.30 7.72
CA ALA A 53 8.92 -17.58 8.52
C ALA A 53 7.86 -16.82 7.69
N PRO A 54 8.21 -16.09 6.61
CA PRO A 54 7.20 -15.43 5.77
C PRO A 54 6.20 -16.39 5.11
N TYR A 55 6.65 -17.60 4.77
CA TYR A 55 5.82 -18.60 4.11
C TYR A 55 4.69 -19.14 4.99
N ARG A 56 4.75 -18.90 6.31
CA ARG A 56 3.64 -19.19 7.23
C ARG A 56 2.49 -18.20 7.11
N HIS A 57 2.74 -17.03 6.53
CA HIS A 57 1.76 -15.96 6.36
C HIS A 57 1.34 -15.76 4.90
N PHE A 58 2.27 -16.00 3.97
CA PHE A 58 2.04 -15.85 2.53
C PHE A 58 2.55 -17.09 1.81
N ALA A 59 1.64 -17.81 1.14
CA ALA A 59 2.00 -19.03 0.41
C ALA A 59 3.08 -18.78 -0.65
N ASP A 60 2.99 -17.64 -1.33
CA ASP A 60 3.93 -17.21 -2.36
C ASP A 60 4.02 -15.68 -2.45
N ARG A 61 4.78 -15.20 -3.44
CA ARG A 61 4.98 -13.78 -3.71
C ARG A 61 3.69 -13.09 -4.15
N GLU A 62 2.82 -13.77 -4.87
CA GLU A 62 1.57 -13.17 -5.36
C GLU A 62 0.59 -12.96 -4.20
N ALA A 63 0.49 -13.90 -3.26
CA ALA A 63 -0.28 -13.73 -2.03
C ALA A 63 0.21 -12.54 -1.19
N LEU A 64 1.53 -12.31 -1.13
CA LEU A 64 2.08 -11.10 -0.50
C LEU A 64 1.70 -9.84 -1.29
N LEU A 65 1.85 -9.84 -2.61
CA LEU A 65 1.50 -8.70 -3.44
C LEU A 65 0.01 -8.36 -3.36
N GLU A 66 -0.88 -9.35 -3.25
CA GLU A 66 -2.31 -9.14 -3.04
C GLU A 66 -2.56 -8.35 -1.74
N ALA A 67 -1.98 -8.80 -0.62
CA ALA A 67 -2.09 -8.10 0.66
C ALA A 67 -1.48 -6.69 0.65
N VAL A 68 -0.36 -6.51 -0.06
CA VAL A 68 0.26 -5.19 -0.28
C VAL A 68 -0.66 -4.30 -1.12
N THR A 69 -1.34 -4.85 -2.12
CA THR A 69 -2.28 -4.11 -2.97
C THR A 69 -3.53 -3.71 -2.18
N VAL A 70 -4.05 -4.58 -1.30
CA VAL A 70 -5.12 -4.23 -0.34
C VAL A 70 -4.70 -3.03 0.50
N ALA A 71 -3.51 -3.08 1.10
CA ALA A 71 -2.99 -1.98 1.90
C ALA A 71 -2.83 -0.68 1.08
N ALA A 72 -2.41 -0.79 -0.18
CA ALA A 72 -2.31 0.33 -1.09
C ALA A 72 -3.67 0.97 -1.41
N PHE A 73 -4.70 0.17 -1.71
CA PHE A 73 -6.07 0.66 -1.92
C PHE A 73 -6.63 1.33 -0.67
N ARG A 74 -6.38 0.80 0.52
CA ARG A 74 -6.79 1.44 1.79
C ARG A 74 -6.16 2.81 1.96
N GLN A 75 -4.85 2.94 1.71
CA GLN A 75 -4.15 4.22 1.78
C GLN A 75 -4.67 5.21 0.72
N PHE A 76 -4.93 4.73 -0.49
CA PHE A 76 -5.46 5.54 -1.57
C PHE A 76 -6.88 6.04 -1.27
N SER A 77 -7.77 5.14 -0.83
CA SER A 77 -9.12 5.47 -0.37
C SER A 77 -9.14 6.52 0.73
N ALA A 78 -8.22 6.44 1.69
CA ALA A 78 -8.11 7.44 2.75
C ALA A 78 -7.81 8.85 2.18
N VAL A 79 -6.86 8.95 1.25
CA VAL A 79 -6.51 10.20 0.55
C VAL A 79 -7.70 10.75 -0.24
N LEU A 80 -8.40 9.89 -0.99
CA LEU A 80 -9.57 10.30 -1.77
C LEU A 80 -10.71 10.78 -0.87
N ARG A 81 -11.04 10.03 0.18
CA ARG A 81 -12.10 10.39 1.14
C ARG A 81 -11.81 11.73 1.80
N GLU A 82 -10.57 11.97 2.22
CA GLU A 82 -10.15 13.25 2.77
C GLU A 82 -10.30 14.39 1.75
N SER A 83 -9.95 14.14 0.48
CA SER A 83 -10.04 15.16 -0.57
C SER A 83 -11.49 15.63 -0.83
N ILE A 84 -12.47 14.72 -0.77
CA ILE A 84 -13.87 15.03 -1.04
C ILE A 84 -14.62 15.54 0.20
N ALA A 85 -14.20 15.15 1.41
CA ALA A 85 -14.82 15.59 2.67
C ALA A 85 -14.54 17.06 3.01
N ARG A 86 -13.41 17.63 2.56
CA ARG A 86 -13.03 19.01 2.85
C ARG A 86 -13.95 20.02 2.12
N PRO A 87 -14.52 21.02 2.82
CA PRO A 87 -15.28 22.10 2.20
C PRO A 87 -14.44 22.84 1.15
N SER A 88 -15.02 23.11 -0.02
CA SER A 88 -14.33 23.77 -1.12
C SER A 88 -15.31 24.35 -2.13
N LYS A 89 -14.86 25.36 -2.88
CA LYS A 89 -15.60 25.90 -4.04
C LYS A 89 -15.51 25.01 -5.29
N ARG A 90 -14.53 24.09 -5.35
CA ARG A 90 -14.41 23.11 -6.45
C ARG A 90 -15.42 21.99 -6.26
N SER A 91 -15.82 21.29 -7.32
CA SER A 91 -16.65 20.08 -7.21
C SER A 91 -15.89 18.94 -6.50
N LYS A 92 -16.62 17.98 -5.90
CA LYS A 92 -16.01 16.76 -5.33
C LYS A 92 -15.22 16.01 -6.40
N LEU A 93 -15.77 15.84 -7.60
CA LEU A 93 -15.11 15.19 -8.73
C LEU A 93 -13.75 15.82 -9.07
N SER A 94 -13.68 17.16 -9.16
CA SER A 94 -12.42 17.86 -9.47
C SER A 94 -11.35 17.62 -8.40
N ARG A 95 -11.74 17.61 -7.12
CA ARG A 95 -10.81 17.34 -6.01
C ARG A 95 -10.36 15.88 -5.99
N LEU A 96 -11.27 14.95 -6.23
CA LEU A 96 -10.98 13.52 -6.32
C LEU A 96 -10.00 13.25 -7.47
N ALA A 97 -10.25 13.81 -8.66
CA ALA A 97 -9.35 13.69 -9.81
C ALA A 97 -7.95 14.26 -9.51
N GLN A 98 -7.88 15.44 -8.87
CA GLN A 98 -6.62 16.03 -8.47
C GLN A 98 -5.86 15.15 -7.46
N ALA A 99 -6.55 14.59 -6.46
CA ALA A 99 -5.97 13.70 -5.47
C ALA A 99 -5.45 12.40 -6.09
N THR A 100 -6.20 11.81 -7.04
CA THR A 100 -5.79 10.63 -7.80
C THR A 100 -4.49 10.87 -8.56
N LEU A 101 -4.41 11.95 -9.33
CA LEU A 101 -3.21 12.30 -10.09
C LEU A 101 -2.02 12.59 -9.18
N ALA A 102 -2.24 13.36 -8.11
CA ALA A 102 -1.19 13.67 -7.14
C ALA A 102 -0.64 12.41 -6.46
N PHE A 103 -1.50 11.45 -6.12
CA PHE A 103 -1.09 10.17 -5.56
C PHE A 103 -0.28 9.35 -6.57
N GLY A 104 -0.75 9.23 -7.82
CA GLY A 104 -0.06 8.47 -8.85
C GLY A 104 1.31 9.05 -9.22
N LEU A 105 1.43 10.38 -9.27
CA LEU A 105 2.70 11.07 -9.53
C LEU A 105 3.69 10.92 -8.36
N ARG A 106 3.20 11.02 -7.12
CA ARG A 106 4.05 10.93 -5.93
C ARG A 106 4.48 9.50 -5.62
N ARG A 107 3.60 8.53 -5.87
CA ARG A 107 3.77 7.12 -5.49
C ARG A 107 3.65 6.18 -6.69
N ASN A 108 4.49 6.42 -7.70
CA ASN A 108 4.40 5.75 -8.98
C ASN A 108 4.48 4.22 -8.87
N GLY A 109 5.39 3.69 -8.04
CA GLY A 109 5.53 2.24 -7.84
C GLY A 109 4.27 1.60 -7.25
N ILE A 110 3.65 2.24 -6.27
CA ILE A 110 2.37 1.80 -5.69
C ILE A 110 1.23 1.93 -6.70
N TYR A 111 1.20 3.01 -7.48
CA TYR A 111 0.20 3.19 -8.52
C TYR A 111 0.30 2.12 -9.60
N ARG A 112 1.53 1.75 -10.01
CA ARG A 112 1.79 0.63 -10.92
C ARG A 112 1.30 -0.70 -10.35
N LEU A 113 1.53 -0.96 -9.06
CA LEU A 113 1.00 -2.14 -8.39
C LEU A 113 -0.54 -2.20 -8.46
N MET A 114 -1.21 -1.11 -8.12
CA MET A 114 -2.68 -1.07 -8.05
C MET A 114 -3.37 -1.15 -9.41
N PHE A 115 -2.85 -0.46 -10.42
CA PHE A 115 -3.58 -0.23 -11.68
C PHE A 115 -2.91 -0.81 -12.94
N ALA A 116 -1.61 -1.13 -12.88
CA ALA A 116 -0.85 -1.58 -14.06
C ALA A 116 -0.22 -2.97 -13.89
N SER A 117 -0.49 -3.66 -12.77
CA SER A 117 0.00 -5.01 -12.52
C SER A 117 -1.08 -6.06 -12.78
N ARG A 118 -0.66 -7.32 -12.91
CA ARG A 118 -1.60 -8.45 -13.01
C ARG A 118 -2.28 -8.79 -11.68
N THR A 119 -1.82 -8.25 -10.55
CA THR A 119 -2.33 -8.60 -9.21
C THR A 119 -3.83 -8.32 -9.09
N MET A 120 -4.31 -7.18 -9.60
CA MET A 120 -5.76 -6.93 -9.65
C MET A 120 -6.51 -7.86 -10.61
N ALA A 121 -5.96 -8.09 -11.80
CA ALA A 121 -6.63 -8.91 -12.81
C ALA A 121 -6.82 -10.38 -12.39
N CYS A 122 -5.92 -10.88 -11.54
CA CYS A 122 -5.96 -12.24 -11.01
C CYS A 122 -6.76 -12.37 -9.70
N SER A 123 -7.18 -11.27 -9.08
CA SER A 123 -7.94 -11.30 -7.82
C SER A 123 -9.34 -11.90 -8.04
N PRO A 124 -9.79 -12.85 -7.19
CA PRO A 124 -11.15 -13.35 -7.25
C PRO A 124 -12.15 -12.24 -6.90
N LYS A 125 -13.33 -12.29 -7.52
CA LYS A 125 -14.46 -11.41 -7.14
C LYS A 125 -14.88 -11.71 -5.69
N GLY A 126 -15.19 -10.66 -4.93
CA GLY A 126 -15.57 -10.75 -3.51
C GLY A 126 -14.39 -10.99 -2.54
N GLY A 127 -13.16 -11.18 -3.03
CA GLY A 127 -11.97 -11.24 -2.20
C GLY A 127 -11.61 -9.89 -1.55
N GLU A 128 -10.70 -9.91 -0.58
CA GLU A 128 -10.30 -8.70 0.18
C GLU A 128 -9.80 -7.58 -0.75
N LEU A 129 -8.97 -7.94 -1.74
CA LEU A 129 -8.46 -7.01 -2.73
C LEU A 129 -9.57 -6.42 -3.63
N HIS A 130 -10.46 -7.28 -4.12
CA HIS A 130 -11.62 -6.83 -4.89
C HIS A 130 -12.48 -5.84 -4.08
N ASN A 131 -12.78 -6.14 -2.82
CA ASN A 131 -13.60 -5.29 -1.97
C ASN A 131 -12.91 -3.93 -1.70
N ALA A 132 -11.61 -3.92 -1.39
CA ALA A 132 -10.86 -2.68 -1.21
C ALA A 132 -10.83 -1.79 -2.47
N ALA A 133 -10.73 -2.41 -3.65
CA ALA A 133 -10.81 -1.68 -4.92
C ALA A 133 -12.22 -1.12 -5.16
N MET A 134 -13.27 -1.90 -4.87
CA MET A 134 -14.66 -1.46 -5.03
C MET A 134 -15.05 -0.34 -4.05
N GLU A 135 -14.55 -0.37 -2.81
CA GLU A 135 -14.71 0.74 -1.85
C GLU A 135 -14.08 2.03 -2.38
N THR A 136 -12.92 1.92 -3.03
CA THR A 136 -12.27 3.07 -3.67
C THR A 136 -13.12 3.60 -4.83
N PHE A 137 -13.66 2.70 -5.66
CA PHE A 137 -14.54 3.06 -6.77
C PHE A 137 -15.84 3.74 -6.30
N ALA A 138 -16.39 3.34 -5.16
CA ALA A 138 -17.58 3.98 -4.59
C ALA A 138 -17.36 5.48 -4.29
N LEU A 139 -16.15 5.89 -3.93
CA LEU A 139 -15.82 7.32 -3.73
C LEU A 139 -15.89 8.12 -5.03
N LEU A 140 -15.58 7.49 -6.17
CA LEU A 140 -15.75 8.12 -7.49
C LEU A 140 -17.23 8.32 -7.80
N ILE A 141 -18.07 7.30 -7.54
CA ILE A 141 -19.52 7.41 -7.72
C ILE A 141 -20.11 8.52 -6.83
N GLU A 142 -19.76 8.53 -5.54
CA GLU A 142 -20.18 9.59 -4.61
C GLU A 142 -19.78 10.99 -5.12
N ALA A 143 -18.58 11.11 -5.70
CA ALA A 143 -18.09 12.39 -6.21
C ALA A 143 -18.75 12.82 -7.54
N LEU A 144 -19.32 11.87 -8.30
CA LEU A 144 -20.08 12.14 -9.53
C LEU A 144 -21.52 12.55 -9.25
N GLU A 145 -22.11 12.01 -8.19
CA GLU A 145 -23.51 12.25 -7.80
C GLU A 145 -23.72 13.52 -6.95
N ALA A 146 -22.63 14.14 -6.47
CA ALA A 146 -22.63 15.30 -5.58
C ALA A 146 -22.45 16.65 -6.29
#